data_AF-A0A9W8YS80-F1
#
_entry.id   AF-A0A9W8YS80-F1
#
_cell.length_a   1.000
_cell.length_b   1.000
_cell.length_c   1.000
_cell.angle_alpha   90.00
_cell.angle_beta   90.00
_cell.angle_gamma   90.00
#
_symmetry.space_group_name_H-M   'P 1'
#
loop_
_entity.id
_entity.type
_entity.pdbx_description
1 polymer ?
#
loop_
_entity_poly.entity_id
_entity_poly.type
_entity_poly.pdbx_seq_one_letter_code
_entity_poly.pdbx_strand_id
1 'polypeptide(L)'
;MRVVIVGGGLAGLALASALEKANVDFILLEARSRIDPQVGASIGLNAAALRILDQLGAAQDIIKHCAPVKLSKVHRSDGSLLMPPAFTFPILTTTVTELQLNIEPTRFGYGAAFLDRHTVLQAIASTIAQKDKIMLNSTVLSIDHTDSGVTVNCGDGSSYHGDVVVGCDGVNSKSSVRREMFRLARKDDAALFPEKEQMSMCKSKEKNTFPEL
;
A
#
# COMPACT_ATOMS: atom_id res chain seq x y z
N MET A 1 0.03 -17.84 16.46
CA MET A 1 -0.34 -17.38 15.12
C MET A 1 0.69 -16.36 14.66
N ARG A 2 1.33 -16.59 13.52
CA ARG A 2 2.32 -15.76 12.82
C ARG A 2 1.85 -15.48 11.40
N VAL A 3 1.88 -14.22 10.99
CA VAL A 3 1.52 -13.77 9.65
C VAL A 3 2.77 -13.47 8.82
N VAL A 4 2.90 -14.07 7.65
CA VAL A 4 3.93 -13.71 6.66
C VAL A 4 3.35 -12.69 5.68
N ILE A 5 3.84 -11.45 5.72
CA ILE A 5 3.40 -10.36 4.85
C ILE A 5 4.38 -10.28 3.67
N VAL A 6 3.87 -10.41 2.45
CA VAL A 6 4.71 -10.32 1.24
C VAL A 6 4.51 -8.97 0.59
N GLY A 7 5.48 -8.08 0.72
CA GLY A 7 5.52 -6.73 0.16
C GLY A 7 5.45 -5.63 1.22
N GLY A 8 6.45 -4.76 1.26
CA GLY A 8 6.63 -3.60 2.13
C GLY A 8 6.07 -2.30 1.55
N GLY A 9 5.00 -2.38 0.76
CA GLY A 9 4.25 -1.21 0.31
C GLY A 9 3.32 -0.64 1.40
N LEU A 10 2.46 0.31 1.01
CA LEU A 10 1.49 0.95 1.92
C LEU A 10 0.62 -0.08 2.66
N ALA A 11 0.09 -1.06 1.93
CA ALA A 11 -0.76 -2.10 2.50
C ALA A 11 0.02 -3.01 3.47
N GLY A 12 1.22 -3.44 3.11
CA GLY A 12 2.03 -4.33 3.94
C GLY A 12 2.54 -3.66 5.22
N LEU A 13 3.01 -2.42 5.12
CA LEU A 13 3.43 -1.65 6.30
C LEU A 13 2.26 -1.31 7.21
N ALA A 14 1.10 -0.94 6.64
CA ALA A 14 -0.10 -0.70 7.43
C ALA A 14 -0.56 -1.98 8.17
N LEU A 15 -0.50 -3.13 7.48
CA LEU A 15 -0.81 -4.43 8.08
C LEU A 15 0.18 -4.80 9.18
N ALA A 16 1.49 -4.63 8.96
CA ALA A 16 2.51 -4.89 9.97
C ALA A 16 2.30 -4.03 11.24
N SER A 17 2.04 -2.73 11.07
CA SER A 17 1.74 -1.82 12.18
C SER A 17 0.47 -2.23 12.94
N ALA A 18 -0.58 -2.63 12.21
CA ALA A 18 -1.83 -3.10 12.82
C ALA A 18 -1.64 -4.42 13.60
N LEU A 19 -0.90 -5.38 13.03
CA LEU A 19 -0.63 -6.66 13.68
C LEU A 19 0.23 -6.47 14.94
N GLU A 20 1.22 -5.59 14.91
CA GLU A 20 2.02 -5.26 16.08
C GLU A 20 1.17 -4.67 17.22
N LYS A 21 0.30 -3.71 16.89
CA LYS A 21 -0.64 -3.13 17.87
C LYS A 21 -1.63 -4.15 18.43
N ALA A 22 -1.98 -5.15 17.63
CA ALA A 22 -2.83 -6.26 18.05
C ALA A 22 -2.06 -7.38 18.78
N ASN A 23 -0.76 -7.22 19.01
CA ASN A 23 0.12 -8.24 19.59
C ASN A 23 0.09 -9.58 18.83
N VAL A 24 -0.02 -9.51 17.50
CA VAL A 24 0.05 -10.68 16.60
C VAL A 24 1.43 -10.73 15.96
N ASP A 25 2.05 -11.91 16.00
CA ASP A 25 3.37 -12.11 15.43
C ASP A 25 3.36 -12.00 13.91
N PHE A 26 4.38 -11.39 13.33
CA PHE A 26 4.48 -11.20 11.88
C PHE A 26 5.92 -11.19 11.41
N ILE A 27 6.09 -11.39 10.10
CA ILE A 27 7.32 -11.06 9.38
C ILE A 27 6.94 -10.45 8.04
N LEU A 28 7.59 -9.34 7.69
CA LEU A 28 7.37 -8.64 6.43
C LEU A 28 8.55 -8.89 5.50
N LEU A 29 8.27 -9.35 4.28
CA LEU A 29 9.25 -9.63 3.24
C LEU A 29 9.12 -8.58 2.14
N GLU A 30 10.10 -7.69 2.00
CA GLU A 30 10.15 -6.69 0.94
C GLU A 30 11.28 -7.03 -0.04
N ALA A 31 10.94 -7.08 -1.34
CA ALA A 31 11.87 -7.44 -2.39
C ALA A 31 13.00 -6.40 -2.59
N ARG A 32 12.74 -5.13 -2.27
CA ARG A 32 13.71 -4.03 -2.41
C ARG A 32 14.66 -3.96 -1.21
N SER A 33 15.80 -3.31 -1.43
CA SER A 33 16.80 -3.03 -0.41
C SER A 33 16.41 -1.91 0.57
N ARG A 34 15.26 -1.27 0.36
CA ARG A 34 14.70 -0.24 1.26
C ARG A 34 13.18 -0.17 1.14
N ILE A 35 12.53 0.24 2.22
CA ILE A 35 11.06 0.31 2.34
C ILE A 35 10.45 1.53 1.65
N ASP A 36 11.22 2.61 1.53
CA ASP A 36 10.79 3.95 1.15
C ASP A 36 11.54 4.48 -0.09
N PRO A 37 11.65 3.71 -1.17
CA PRO A 37 12.40 4.17 -2.33
C PRO A 37 11.80 5.49 -2.84
N GLN A 38 12.67 6.45 -3.15
CA GLN A 38 12.30 7.76 -3.70
C GLN A 38 11.92 7.61 -5.17
N VAL A 39 10.91 6.78 -5.42
CA VAL A 39 10.41 6.41 -6.74
C VAL A 39 8.88 6.46 -6.71
N GLY A 40 8.30 7.09 -7.72
CA GLY A 40 6.85 7.21 -7.87
C GLY A 40 6.36 8.66 -7.86
N ALA A 41 5.13 8.83 -8.34
CA ALA A 41 4.44 10.11 -8.32
C ALA A 41 3.88 10.43 -6.92
N SER A 42 3.34 11.64 -6.78
CA SER A 42 2.55 12.04 -5.61
C SER A 42 1.40 11.04 -5.34
N ILE A 43 1.08 10.82 -4.07
CA ILE A 43 -0.08 10.07 -3.61
C ILE A 43 -1.11 11.01 -2.97
N GLY A 44 -2.38 10.81 -3.29
CA GLY A 44 -3.51 11.44 -2.61
C GLY A 44 -4.06 10.53 -1.51
N LEU A 45 -4.08 11.02 -0.27
CA LEU A 45 -4.70 10.36 0.88
C LEU A 45 -5.95 11.12 1.28
N ASN A 46 -7.12 10.49 1.24
CA ASN A 46 -8.37 11.10 1.69
C ASN A 46 -8.59 10.94 3.21
N ALA A 47 -9.67 11.53 3.71
CA ALA A 47 -10.03 11.49 5.12
C ALA A 47 -10.16 10.06 5.69
N ALA A 48 -10.64 9.10 4.89
CA ALA A 48 -10.79 7.71 5.34
C ALA A 48 -9.42 7.05 5.54
N ALA A 49 -8.49 7.25 4.60
CA ALA A 49 -7.13 6.76 4.72
C ALA A 49 -6.42 7.40 5.93
N LEU A 50 -6.54 8.72 6.10
CA LEU A 50 -5.91 9.43 7.21
C LEU A 50 -6.45 8.99 8.58
N ARG A 51 -7.75 8.71 8.73
CA ARG A 51 -8.31 8.16 9.99
C ARG A 51 -7.76 6.77 10.34
N ILE A 52 -7.52 5.93 9.34
CA ILE A 52 -6.89 4.62 9.57
C ILE A 52 -5.43 4.83 9.99
N LEU A 53 -4.71 5.69 9.27
CA LEU A 53 -3.31 6.01 9.56
C LEU A 53 -3.14 6.71 10.92
N ASP A 54 -4.15 7.42 11.41
CA ASP A 54 -4.15 8.03 12.74
C ASP A 54 -4.23 6.98 13.86
N GLN A 55 -5.08 5.96 13.70
CA GLN A 55 -5.12 4.81 14.62
C GLN A 55 -3.76 4.07 14.65
N LEU A 56 -3.05 4.05 13.51
CA LEU A 56 -1.70 3.51 13.43
C LEU A 56 -0.63 4.45 14.01
N GLY A 57 -0.92 5.74 14.17
CA GLY A 57 0.00 6.76 14.68
C GLY A 57 0.84 7.46 13.59
N ALA A 58 0.50 7.26 12.31
CA ALA A 58 1.24 7.81 11.17
C ALA A 58 0.67 9.14 10.64
N ALA A 59 -0.60 9.46 10.93
CA ALA A 59 -1.28 10.59 10.28
C ALA A 59 -0.62 11.95 10.57
N GLN A 60 -0.19 12.20 11.81
CA GLN A 60 0.40 13.49 12.18
C GLN A 60 1.75 13.73 11.47
N ASP A 61 2.57 12.68 11.35
CA ASP A 61 3.84 12.75 10.63
C ASP A 61 3.60 13.01 9.13
N ILE A 62 2.62 12.34 8.54
CA ILE A 62 2.20 12.58 7.14
C ILE A 62 1.75 14.03 6.93
N ILE A 63 0.89 14.55 7.81
CA ILE A 63 0.32 15.90 7.68
C ILE A 63 1.39 16.97 7.81
N LYS A 64 2.38 16.77 8.69
CA LYS A 64 3.52 17.68 8.86
C LYS A 64 4.31 17.89 7.57
N HIS A 65 4.37 16.88 6.71
CA HIS A 65 5.07 16.93 5.43
C HIS A 65 4.18 17.32 4.24
N CYS A 66 2.88 17.55 4.45
CA CYS A 66 1.96 17.91 3.39
C CYS A 66 1.82 19.44 3.28
N ALA A 67 1.97 19.98 2.06
CA ALA A 67 1.63 21.36 1.81
C ALA A 67 0.09 21.54 1.81
N PRO A 68 -0.43 22.67 2.31
CA PRO A 68 -1.86 22.86 2.35
C PRO A 68 -2.47 23.15 0.97
N VAL A 69 -3.42 22.31 0.54
CA VAL A 69 -4.27 22.52 -0.65
C VAL A 69 -5.32 23.60 -0.37
N LYS A 70 -5.05 24.82 -0.83
CA LYS A 70 -5.96 25.97 -0.64
C LYS A 70 -7.09 26.03 -1.65
N LEU A 71 -6.88 25.48 -2.85
CA LEU A 71 -7.82 25.61 -3.96
C LEU A 71 -7.70 24.40 -4.89
N SER A 72 -8.84 23.96 -5.39
CA SER A 72 -8.92 23.02 -6.51
C SER A 72 -9.72 23.67 -7.64
N LYS A 73 -9.29 23.45 -8.88
CA LYS A 73 -9.95 23.94 -10.09
C LYS A 73 -10.04 22.79 -11.08
N VAL A 74 -11.19 22.65 -11.73
CA VAL A 74 -11.37 21.70 -12.83
C VAL A 74 -11.51 22.51 -14.11
N HIS A 75 -10.66 22.21 -15.08
CA HIS A 75 -10.67 22.87 -16.38
C HIS A 75 -11.15 21.88 -17.45
N ARG A 76 -11.84 22.40 -18.47
CA ARG A 76 -12.10 21.69 -19.72
C ARG A 76 -10.81 21.64 -20.55
N SER A 77 -10.83 20.86 -21.64
CA SER A 77 -9.70 20.76 -22.57
C SER A 77 -9.32 22.08 -23.24
N ASP A 78 -10.23 23.04 -23.31
CA ASP A 78 -10.00 24.40 -23.82
C ASP A 78 -9.45 25.38 -22.77
N GLY A 79 -9.19 24.90 -21.54
CA GLY A 79 -8.70 25.71 -20.43
C GLY A 79 -9.77 26.52 -19.71
N SER A 80 -11.03 26.48 -20.15
CA SER A 80 -12.14 27.12 -19.43
C SER A 80 -12.46 26.37 -18.13
N LEU A 81 -12.93 27.09 -17.11
CA LEU A 81 -13.36 26.47 -15.86
C LEU A 81 -14.62 25.61 -16.10
N LEU A 82 -14.57 24.34 -15.72
CA LEU A 82 -15.71 23.43 -15.79
C LEU A 82 -16.81 23.86 -14.81
N MET A 83 -16.39 24.36 -13.64
CA MET A 83 -17.24 24.83 -12.56
C MET A 83 -16.55 26.03 -11.87
N PRO A 84 -17.30 26.94 -11.22
CA PRO A 84 -16.71 28.00 -10.41
C PRO A 84 -15.67 27.44 -9.43
N PRO A 85 -14.63 28.19 -9.06
CA PRO A 85 -13.66 27.79 -8.02
C PRO A 85 -14.36 27.73 -6.65
N ALA A 86 -15.18 26.72 -6.45
CA ALA A 86 -15.86 26.40 -5.22
C ALA A 86 -15.43 24.98 -4.91
N PHE A 87 -14.40 24.88 -4.06
CA PHE A 87 -13.94 23.67 -3.39
C PHE A 87 -14.34 22.38 -4.13
N THR A 88 -13.61 21.98 -5.16
CA THR A 88 -13.82 20.67 -5.83
C THR A 88 -13.75 19.50 -4.83
N PHE A 89 -13.31 19.79 -3.61
CA PHE A 89 -13.62 19.01 -2.44
C PHE A 89 -13.93 19.93 -1.23
N PRO A 90 -15.19 20.16 -0.88
CA PRO A 90 -15.57 20.89 0.33
C PRO A 90 -15.13 20.15 1.62
N ILE A 91 -14.73 18.88 1.46
CA ILE A 91 -14.15 18.00 2.48
C ILE A 91 -12.65 18.27 2.71
N LEU A 92 -11.96 19.03 1.85
CA LEU A 92 -10.51 19.26 1.92
C LEU A 92 -10.08 20.51 2.69
N THR A 93 -11.00 21.29 3.27
CA THR A 93 -10.65 22.53 3.98
C THR A 93 -9.65 22.31 5.11
N THR A 94 -9.54 21.09 5.65
CA THR A 94 -8.43 20.72 6.55
C THR A 94 -7.16 20.44 5.77
N THR A 95 -6.62 21.52 5.23
CA THR A 95 -5.19 21.58 5.08
C THR A 95 -4.62 22.35 6.24
N VAL A 96 -3.44 21.91 6.70
CA VAL A 96 -2.56 22.31 7.83
C VAL A 96 -2.91 23.59 8.62
N THR A 97 -3.46 24.61 7.97
CA THR A 97 -4.04 25.82 8.56
C THR A 97 -5.17 25.64 9.58
N GLU A 98 -6.01 24.59 9.54
CA GLU A 98 -7.14 24.48 10.49
C GLU A 98 -6.75 24.04 11.91
N LEU A 99 -5.62 23.33 12.09
CA LEU A 99 -5.06 23.02 13.41
C LEU A 99 -4.52 24.27 14.13
N GLN A 100 -4.23 25.35 13.40
CA GLN A 100 -3.82 26.65 13.94
C GLN A 100 -4.97 27.69 14.02
N LEU A 101 -6.13 27.46 13.39
CA LEU A 101 -7.14 28.51 13.16
C LEU A 101 -8.52 28.30 13.80
N ASN A 102 -8.74 27.26 14.63
CA ASN A 102 -10.03 27.01 15.30
C ASN A 102 -11.23 27.00 14.32
N ILE A 103 -11.05 26.49 13.11
CA ILE A 103 -12.15 26.24 12.18
C ILE A 103 -12.75 24.88 12.54
N GLU A 104 -14.08 24.82 12.67
CA GLU A 104 -14.84 23.61 13.00
C GLU A 104 -14.28 22.38 12.26
N PRO A 105 -14.04 21.25 12.95
CA PRO A 105 -13.44 20.07 12.34
C PRO A 105 -14.26 19.67 11.11
N THR A 106 -13.58 19.33 10.01
CA THR A 106 -14.27 18.76 8.85
C THR A 106 -15.19 17.64 9.30
N ARG A 107 -16.31 17.45 8.60
CA ARG A 107 -17.29 16.38 8.89
C ARG A 107 -16.65 14.98 9.07
N PHE A 108 -15.44 14.78 8.55
CA PHE A 108 -14.70 13.53 8.58
C PHE A 108 -13.42 13.55 9.42
N GLY A 109 -13.12 14.65 10.14
CA GLY A 109 -11.95 14.83 10.99
C GLY A 109 -10.62 15.07 10.27
N TYR A 110 -10.54 14.77 8.97
CA TYR A 110 -9.37 15.00 8.12
C TYR A 110 -9.79 15.50 6.73
N GLY A 111 -8.89 16.26 6.11
CA GLY A 111 -8.95 16.66 4.70
C GLY A 111 -8.32 15.61 3.78
N ALA A 112 -7.59 16.05 2.77
CA ALA A 112 -6.69 15.20 1.99
C ALA A 112 -5.30 15.76 1.97
N ALA A 113 -4.37 14.83 1.90
CA ALA A 113 -2.96 15.09 1.78
C ALA A 113 -2.49 14.65 0.39
N PHE A 114 -1.71 15.50 -0.27
CA PHE A 114 -0.99 15.18 -1.49
C PHE A 114 0.49 15.38 -1.20
N LEU A 115 1.24 14.30 -1.25
CA LEU A 115 2.65 14.28 -0.90
C LEU A 115 3.36 13.12 -1.60
N ASP A 116 4.67 13.03 -1.41
CA ASP A 116 5.43 11.95 -2.00
C ASP A 116 5.13 10.63 -1.28
N ARG A 117 4.95 9.57 -2.07
CA ARG A 117 4.67 8.23 -1.55
C ARG A 117 5.74 7.76 -0.56
N HIS A 118 7.00 8.14 -0.76
CA HIS A 118 8.08 7.73 0.14
C HIS A 118 7.85 8.28 1.56
N THR A 119 7.33 9.51 1.69
CA THR A 119 7.03 10.12 2.99
C THR A 119 5.96 9.34 3.74
N VAL A 120 4.92 8.90 3.02
CA VAL A 120 3.86 8.06 3.60
C VAL A 120 4.41 6.72 4.06
N LEU A 121 5.27 6.09 3.26
CA LEU A 121 5.92 4.82 3.62
C LEU A 121 6.80 4.99 4.87
N GLN A 122 7.58 6.06 4.95
CA GLN A 122 8.40 6.38 6.14
C GLN A 122 7.54 6.58 7.37
N ALA A 123 6.46 7.36 7.26
CA ALA A 123 5.56 7.65 8.36
C ALA A 123 4.83 6.39 8.87
N ILE A 124 4.42 5.48 7.99
CA ILE A 124 3.83 4.20 8.44
C ILE A 124 4.93 3.31 9.04
N ALA A 125 6.08 3.20 8.36
CA ALA A 125 7.18 2.37 8.83
C ALA A 125 7.62 2.81 10.22
N SER A 126 7.68 4.12 10.53
CA SER A 126 8.11 4.66 11.83
C SER A 126 7.23 4.16 12.98
N THR A 127 5.95 3.86 12.74
CA THR A 127 5.01 3.33 13.75
C THR A 127 5.33 1.92 14.22
N ILE A 128 6.12 1.16 13.45
CA ILE A 128 6.44 -0.24 13.75
C ILE A 128 7.63 -0.31 14.71
N ALA A 129 7.52 -0.85 15.91
CA ALA A 129 8.64 -0.94 16.85
C ALA A 129 9.64 -2.04 16.45
N GLN A 130 9.15 -3.22 16.07
CA GLN A 130 9.94 -4.39 15.70
C GLN A 130 10.48 -4.30 14.26
N LYS A 131 11.46 -3.41 14.03
CA LYS A 131 12.10 -3.25 12.71
C LYS A 131 12.83 -4.49 12.22
N ASP A 132 13.29 -5.33 13.16
CA ASP A 132 13.93 -6.63 12.91
C ASP A 132 12.98 -7.65 12.28
N LYS A 133 11.67 -7.37 12.23
CA LYS A 133 10.68 -8.19 11.51
C LYS A 133 10.46 -7.76 10.06
N ILE A 134 11.18 -6.74 9.59
CA ILE A 134 11.10 -6.22 8.23
C ILE A 134 12.33 -6.67 7.45
N MET A 135 12.18 -7.73 6.67
CA MET A 135 13.24 -8.32 5.86
C MET A 135 13.27 -7.65 4.49
N LEU A 136 14.36 -6.92 4.24
CA LEU A 136 14.67 -6.28 2.97
C LEU A 136 15.41 -7.27 2.07
N ASN A 137 15.37 -7.01 0.76
CA ASN A 137 15.94 -7.89 -0.27
C ASN A 137 15.32 -9.30 -0.32
N SER A 138 14.15 -9.48 0.28
CA SER A 138 13.45 -10.77 0.37
C SER A 138 12.45 -10.90 -0.77
N THR A 139 12.94 -11.30 -1.95
CA THR A 139 12.07 -11.61 -3.09
C THR A 139 11.49 -13.00 -2.92
N VAL A 140 10.19 -13.08 -2.63
CA VAL A 140 9.46 -14.36 -2.58
C VAL A 140 9.44 -15.01 -3.96
N LEU A 141 9.69 -16.32 -4.03
CA LEU A 141 9.66 -17.11 -5.27
C LEU A 141 8.54 -18.15 -5.27
N SER A 142 8.29 -18.82 -4.15
CA SER A 142 7.23 -19.81 -4.02
C SER A 142 6.62 -19.82 -2.63
N ILE A 143 5.40 -20.32 -2.55
CA ILE A 143 4.67 -20.53 -1.31
C ILE A 143 4.19 -21.97 -1.28
N ASP A 144 4.52 -22.71 -0.22
CA ASP A 144 4.14 -24.10 -0.06
C ASP A 144 3.33 -24.28 1.23
N HIS A 145 2.20 -24.97 1.12
CA HIS A 145 1.42 -25.36 2.29
C HIS A 145 2.09 -26.55 2.98
N THR A 146 2.09 -26.52 4.30
CA THR A 146 2.52 -27.64 5.15
C THR A 146 1.35 -28.08 6.03
N ASP A 147 1.47 -29.22 6.70
CA ASP A 147 0.43 -29.71 7.62
C ASP A 147 0.16 -28.75 8.80
N SER A 148 1.09 -27.83 9.07
CA SER A 148 1.05 -26.90 10.20
C SER A 148 0.99 -25.42 9.80
N GLY A 149 0.84 -25.10 8.51
CA GLY A 149 0.80 -23.72 8.03
C GLY A 149 1.36 -23.54 6.62
N VAL A 150 2.22 -22.55 6.46
CA VAL A 150 2.76 -22.12 5.16
C VAL A 150 4.25 -21.83 5.28
N THR A 151 4.99 -22.21 4.23
CA THR A 151 6.41 -21.86 4.07
C THR A 151 6.55 -20.96 2.84
N VAL A 152 7.16 -19.79 3.05
CA VAL A 152 7.44 -18.82 2.00
C VAL A 152 8.92 -18.85 1.69
N ASN A 153 9.26 -19.19 0.44
CA ASN A 153 10.65 -19.37 0.00
C ASN A 153 11.10 -18.14 -0.79
N CYS A 154 12.28 -17.62 -0.47
CA CYS A 154 12.86 -16.43 -1.09
C CYS A 154 13.99 -16.78 -2.07
N GLY A 155 14.28 -15.86 -2.98
CA GLY A 155 15.28 -16.06 -4.04
C GLY A 155 16.73 -16.06 -3.59
N ASP A 156 17.00 -15.61 -2.36
CA ASP A 156 18.30 -15.73 -1.70
C ASP A 156 18.49 -17.09 -1.00
N GLY A 157 17.51 -17.99 -1.09
CA GLY A 157 17.49 -19.29 -0.42
C GLY A 157 16.96 -19.24 1.01
N SER A 158 16.63 -18.07 1.55
CA SER A 158 15.96 -17.97 2.84
C SER A 158 14.52 -18.49 2.77
N SER A 159 13.99 -18.93 3.91
CA SER A 159 12.62 -19.45 4.00
C SER A 159 11.99 -19.05 5.32
N TYR A 160 10.70 -18.72 5.28
CA TYR A 160 9.96 -18.21 6.43
C TYR A 160 8.67 -18.98 6.63
N HIS A 161 8.49 -19.52 7.83
CA HIS A 161 7.27 -20.23 8.22
C HIS A 161 6.27 -19.29 8.89
N GLY A 162 4.98 -19.53 8.65
CA GLY A 162 3.89 -18.89 9.37
C GLY A 162 2.59 -19.70 9.27
N ASP A 163 1.54 -19.19 9.91
CA ASP A 163 0.21 -19.80 9.85
C ASP A 163 -0.60 -19.28 8.64
N VAL A 164 -0.34 -18.03 8.23
CA VAL A 164 -1.03 -17.35 7.12
C VAL A 164 -0.04 -16.52 6.31
N VAL A 165 -0.18 -16.52 4.98
CA VAL A 165 0.48 -15.56 4.09
C VAL A 165 -0.52 -14.49 3.64
N VAL A 166 -0.11 -13.21 3.67
CA VAL A 166 -0.89 -12.11 3.11
C VAL A 166 -0.09 -11.42 1.99
N GLY A 167 -0.66 -11.44 0.78
CA GLY A 167 -0.07 -10.80 -0.40
C GLY A 167 -0.30 -9.30 -0.46
N CYS A 168 0.75 -8.52 -0.25
CA CYS A 168 0.81 -7.05 -0.28
C CYS A 168 1.82 -6.53 -1.34
N ASP A 169 2.11 -7.34 -2.35
CA ASP A 169 3.24 -7.22 -3.29
C ASP A 169 2.94 -6.40 -4.56
N GLY A 170 1.74 -5.83 -4.63
CA GLY A 170 1.35 -4.87 -5.67
C GLY A 170 1.15 -5.47 -7.06
N VAL A 171 0.90 -4.59 -8.04
CA VAL A 171 0.44 -4.98 -9.39
C VAL A 171 1.54 -5.60 -10.26
N ASN A 172 2.80 -5.22 -10.05
CA ASN A 172 3.93 -5.56 -10.94
C ASN A 172 4.82 -6.69 -10.41
N SER A 173 4.39 -7.42 -9.37
CA SER A 173 5.21 -8.45 -8.76
C SER A 173 5.58 -9.55 -9.77
N LYS A 174 6.89 -9.81 -9.91
CA LYS A 174 7.46 -10.81 -10.82
C LYS A 174 7.22 -12.23 -10.33
N SER A 175 6.98 -12.41 -9.03
CA SER A 175 6.55 -13.63 -8.35
C SER A 175 5.34 -13.38 -7.45
N SER A 176 4.20 -13.00 -8.07
CA SER A 176 3.11 -12.48 -7.26
C SER A 176 2.46 -13.56 -6.40
N VAL A 177 2.16 -13.26 -5.12
CA VAL A 177 1.38 -14.15 -4.23
C VAL A 177 0.09 -14.62 -4.91
N ARG A 178 -0.55 -13.72 -5.67
CA ARG A 178 -1.74 -14.04 -6.48
C ARG A 178 -1.53 -15.21 -7.44
N ARG A 179 -0.35 -15.38 -8.04
CA ARG A 179 -0.06 -16.51 -8.95
C ARG A 179 0.15 -17.81 -8.18
N GLU A 180 0.77 -17.74 -7.01
CA GLU A 180 0.91 -18.91 -6.13
C GLU A 180 -0.46 -19.38 -5.63
N MET A 181 -1.39 -18.46 -5.33
CA MET A 181 -2.78 -18.83 -5.02
C MET A 181 -3.43 -19.64 -6.15
N PHE A 182 -3.28 -19.23 -7.41
CA PHE A 182 -3.77 -20.01 -8.56
C PHE A 182 -3.06 -21.36 -8.71
N ARG A 183 -1.74 -21.40 -8.53
CA ARG A 183 -0.95 -22.63 -8.62
C ARG A 183 -1.40 -23.65 -7.57
N LEU A 184 -1.54 -23.21 -6.32
CA LEU A 184 -1.95 -24.05 -5.20
C LEU A 184 -3.39 -24.53 -5.37
N ALA A 185 -4.31 -23.63 -5.72
CA ALA A 185 -5.70 -24.01 -5.93
C ALA A 185 -5.89 -25.05 -7.03
N ARG A 186 -5.11 -25.00 -8.12
CA ARG A 186 -5.15 -26.03 -9.17
C ARG A 186 -4.58 -27.37 -8.75
N LYS A 187 -3.63 -27.37 -7.81
CA LYS A 187 -3.09 -28.62 -7.25
C LYS A 187 -4.18 -29.33 -6.44
N ASP A 188 -5.03 -28.56 -5.77
CA ASP A 188 -6.13 -29.08 -4.95
C ASP A 188 -7.35 -29.45 -5.80
N ASP A 189 -7.78 -28.56 -6.70
CA ASP A 189 -8.84 -28.80 -7.68
C ASP A 189 -8.62 -27.98 -8.96
N ALA A 190 -8.31 -28.69 -10.06
CA ALA A 190 -8.03 -28.09 -11.36
C ALA A 190 -9.22 -27.34 -11.97
N ALA A 191 -10.45 -27.59 -11.52
CA ALA A 191 -11.66 -26.96 -12.05
C ALA A 191 -11.99 -25.59 -11.42
N LEU A 192 -11.37 -25.24 -10.29
CA LEU A 192 -11.66 -24.00 -9.55
C LEU A 192 -11.37 -22.72 -10.35
N PHE A 193 -10.40 -22.74 -11.26
CA PHE A 193 -9.96 -21.55 -11.99
C PHE A 193 -9.75 -21.82 -13.50
N PRO A 194 -10.73 -21.44 -14.35
CA PRO A 194 -10.65 -21.61 -15.81
C PRO A 194 -9.43 -20.91 -16.41
N GLU A 195 -8.78 -21.52 -17.40
CA GLU A 195 -7.53 -21.00 -18.02
C GLU A 195 -7.62 -19.56 -18.56
N LYS A 196 -8.81 -19.13 -19.00
CA LYS A 196 -9.06 -17.76 -19.49
C LYS A 196 -8.78 -16.68 -18.44
N GLU A 197 -9.01 -16.96 -17.15
CA GLU A 197 -8.81 -15.98 -16.08
C GLU A 197 -7.32 -15.70 -15.83
N GLN A 198 -6.45 -16.69 -16.06
CA GLN A 198 -5.00 -16.55 -15.92
C GLN A 198 -4.38 -15.72 -17.05
N MET A 199 -4.83 -15.94 -18.29
CA MET A 199 -4.33 -15.25 -19.49
C MET A 199 -4.57 -13.73 -19.46
N SER A 200 -5.68 -13.29 -18.84
CA SER A 200 -5.99 -11.88 -18.62
C SER A 200 -4.91 -11.18 -17.77
N MET A 201 -4.32 -11.90 -16.81
CA MET A 201 -3.34 -11.34 -15.87
C MET A 201 -1.91 -11.25 -16.41
N CYS A 202 -1.51 -12.13 -17.34
CA CYS A 202 -0.20 -12.02 -17.98
C CYS A 202 -0.14 -10.89 -19.03
N LYS A 203 -1.27 -10.58 -19.67
CA LYS A 203 -1.36 -9.58 -20.75
C LYS A 203 -1.28 -8.11 -20.28
N SER A 204 -1.40 -7.82 -18.99
CA SER A 204 -1.24 -6.45 -18.47
C SER A 204 0.21 -5.94 -18.55
N LYS A 205 1.17 -6.78 -18.94
CA LYS A 205 2.60 -6.44 -19.04
C LYS A 205 3.04 -5.91 -20.41
N GLU A 206 2.21 -5.98 -21.44
CA GLU A 206 2.59 -5.59 -22.82
C GLU A 206 2.05 -4.22 -23.27
N LYS A 207 1.22 -3.53 -22.48
CA LYS A 207 0.50 -2.32 -22.94
C LYS A 207 1.07 -0.97 -22.50
N ASN A 208 2.24 -0.91 -21.87
CA ASN A 208 2.86 0.36 -21.46
C ASN A 208 4.15 0.65 -22.23
N THR A 209 4.06 0.75 -23.56
CA THR A 209 4.99 1.59 -24.35
C THR A 209 4.23 2.86 -24.70
N PHE A 210 4.50 3.93 -23.97
CA PHE A 210 4.10 5.26 -24.41
C PHE A 210 5.00 5.64 -25.60
N PRO A 211 4.45 6.17 -26.71
CA PRO A 211 5.29 6.70 -27.78
C PRO A 211 6.12 7.86 -27.22
N GLU A 212 7.41 7.86 -27.54
CA GLU A 212 8.29 9.00 -27.31
C GLU A 212 7.69 10.23 -28.01
N LEU A 213 7.61 11.34 -27.26
CA LEU A 213 7.32 12.67 -27.80
C LEU A 213 8.61 13.33 -28.29
#